data_AF-A0A519RQ30-F1
#
_entry.id   AF-A0A519RQ30-F1
#
_cell.length_a   1.000
_cell.length_b   1.000
_cell.length_c   1.000
_cell.angle_alpha   90.00
_cell.angle_beta   90.00
_cell.angle_gamma   90.00
#
_symmetry.space_group_name_H-M   'P 1'
#
loop_
_entity.id
_entity.type
_entity.pdbx_description
1 polymer ?
#
loop_
_entity_poly.entity_id
_entity_poly.type
_entity_poly.pdbx_seq_one_letter_code
_entity_poly.pdbx_strand_id
1 'polypeptide(L)'
;MLNRTVRPRTAKHLARPVASARDYCTKPEGGGLPTGIGWYRKTFTLPATAGRNVFIEFDGVYKRSEVWLNGHSLGYRPNGYISFRYELTRYLQPAGQPNVLAVRVDNSAQPDSRWYTGSGIYRNVRLVTTHQVAVDEWGTFVTAPAVSAQAATVAVLTQLRNATGAPRTVRLQTVVLNQSGQEVARQLTTGVKLAGAAATVSQKLALKNPQLWSVSRPYLYQVKTTVLTGKTVEDAYETPLGVRACVFDQQKGFLLNGQPLRIQGVCQHHDLGALGAAVNTRAVERQLEILKAMGCNAIRTSHNPPAPELLNLCDKMGFLVLDEAFDMWQKKKNSQDYHLDFKQWHQRDLTDQIRRDRNHPSVFLWSIGNEIREQFDST
;
A
#
# COMPACT_ATOMS: atom_id res chain seq x y z
N MET A 1 -1.50 26.04 5.12
CA MET A 1 -1.20 24.61 5.25
C MET A 1 -2.39 23.80 4.77
N LEU A 2 -2.40 23.37 3.51
CA LEU A 2 -3.44 22.50 2.93
C LEU A 2 -2.82 21.12 2.77
N ASN A 3 -2.68 20.39 3.88
CA ASN A 3 -2.29 18.99 3.84
C ASN A 3 -3.52 18.16 3.54
N ARG A 4 -3.36 17.10 2.73
CA ARG A 4 -4.25 15.93 2.80
C ARG A 4 -4.44 15.62 4.27
N THR A 5 -5.65 15.86 4.78
CA THR A 5 -5.90 15.64 6.20
C THR A 5 -6.11 14.15 6.38
N VAL A 6 -5.01 13.39 6.46
CA VAL A 6 -5.04 12.02 6.95
C VAL A 6 -5.23 12.14 8.45
N ARG A 7 -6.47 11.96 8.93
CA ARG A 7 -6.69 11.76 10.36
C ARG A 7 -6.62 10.26 10.63
N PRO A 8 -5.51 9.72 11.16
CA PRO A 8 -5.53 8.39 11.72
C PRO A 8 -6.48 8.44 12.93
N ARG A 9 -7.67 7.87 12.77
CA ARG A 9 -8.52 7.52 13.91
C ARG A 9 -8.49 6.02 14.00
N THR A 10 -7.67 5.51 14.92
CA THR A 10 -7.71 4.11 15.35
C THR A 10 -9.16 3.77 15.71
N ALA A 11 -9.77 2.89 14.91
CA ALA A 11 -11.06 2.32 15.25
C ALA A 11 -10.82 1.25 16.32
N LYS A 12 -10.66 1.67 17.59
CA LYS A 12 -10.79 0.75 18.72
C LYS A 12 -12.22 0.82 19.21
N HIS A 13 -12.84 -0.36 19.28
CA HIS A 13 -14.20 -0.68 19.73
C HIS A 13 -15.31 -0.61 18.66
N LEU A 14 -15.68 -1.79 18.15
CA LEU A 14 -17.04 -2.37 18.23
C LEU A 14 -17.10 -3.60 17.31
N ALA A 15 -16.99 -4.79 17.89
CA ALA A 15 -17.46 -6.04 17.29
C ALA A 15 -17.93 -6.95 18.43
N ARG A 16 -19.21 -7.35 18.40
CA ARG A 16 -19.72 -8.50 19.17
C ARG A 16 -19.98 -9.61 18.14
N PRO A 17 -19.33 -10.78 18.24
CA PRO A 17 -19.62 -11.89 17.33
C PRO A 17 -21.03 -12.45 17.61
N VAL A 18 -21.76 -12.77 16.55
CA VAL A 18 -23.06 -13.45 16.59
C VAL A 18 -22.89 -14.79 15.88
N ALA A 19 -22.18 -15.74 16.51
CA ALA A 19 -22.16 -17.17 16.19
C ALA A 19 -21.37 -17.94 17.27
N SER A 20 -21.68 -19.23 17.48
CA SER A 20 -20.95 -20.13 18.38
C SER A 20 -19.52 -20.37 17.88
N ALA A 21 -18.53 -20.14 18.74
CA ALA A 21 -17.10 -20.20 18.41
C ALA A 21 -16.58 -21.58 17.95
N ARG A 22 -17.37 -22.65 18.04
CA ARG A 22 -16.95 -24.03 17.68
C ARG A 22 -17.02 -24.34 16.19
N ASP A 23 -17.81 -23.61 15.41
CA ASP A 23 -18.11 -24.00 14.02
C ASP A 23 -17.12 -23.47 12.97
N TYR A 24 -16.20 -22.59 13.38
CA TYR A 24 -15.30 -21.88 12.47
C TYR A 24 -13.82 -21.89 12.93
N CYS A 25 -13.38 -22.94 13.60
CA CYS A 25 -11.97 -23.03 14.01
C CYS A 25 -11.05 -23.27 12.80
N THR A 26 -9.90 -22.60 12.78
CA THR A 26 -8.83 -22.94 11.83
C THR A 26 -8.26 -24.32 12.15
N LYS A 27 -7.56 -24.91 11.18
CA LYS A 27 -6.70 -26.08 11.42
C LYS A 27 -5.46 -25.72 12.28
N PRO A 28 -4.66 -26.70 12.75
CA PRO A 28 -3.46 -26.44 13.55
C PRO A 28 -2.49 -25.45 12.91
N GLU A 29 -2.36 -25.46 11.57
CA GLU A 29 -1.48 -24.53 10.85
C GLU A 29 -1.97 -23.07 10.98
N GLY A 30 -3.27 -22.85 11.15
CA GLY A 30 -3.88 -21.56 11.49
C GLY A 30 -3.87 -21.23 12.99
N GLY A 31 -3.22 -22.05 13.82
CA GLY A 31 -3.15 -21.87 15.27
C GLY A 31 -4.35 -22.43 16.05
N GLY A 32 -5.27 -23.15 15.40
CA GLY A 32 -6.48 -23.69 16.04
C GLY A 32 -7.41 -22.61 16.63
N LEU A 33 -7.33 -21.38 16.14
CA LEU A 33 -8.05 -20.23 16.68
C LEU A 33 -9.43 -20.06 15.99
N PRO A 34 -10.43 -19.50 16.70
CA PRO A 34 -11.75 -19.30 16.13
C PRO A 34 -11.76 -18.17 15.08
N THR A 35 -12.58 -18.33 14.05
CA THR A 35 -12.82 -17.32 13.00
C THR A 35 -14.32 -16.96 12.93
N GLY A 36 -14.94 -16.94 11.75
CA GLY A 36 -16.36 -16.67 11.56
C GLY A 36 -16.66 -15.36 10.84
N ILE A 37 -17.88 -14.86 11.04
CA ILE A 37 -18.38 -13.61 10.45
C ILE A 37 -18.38 -12.51 11.51
N GLY A 38 -17.77 -11.37 11.19
CA GLY A 38 -17.71 -10.19 12.05
C GLY A 38 -18.26 -8.95 11.37
N TRP A 39 -18.81 -8.03 12.17
CA TRP A 39 -19.27 -6.71 11.70
C TRP A 39 -18.60 -5.59 12.48
N TYR A 40 -18.17 -4.56 11.75
CA TYR A 40 -17.73 -3.29 12.30
C TYR A 40 -18.70 -2.20 11.87
N ARG A 41 -19.02 -1.28 12.77
CA ARG A 41 -19.84 -0.10 12.47
C ARG A 41 -19.19 1.14 13.03
N LYS A 42 -19.22 2.22 12.25
CA LYS A 42 -18.69 3.53 12.66
C LYS A 42 -19.63 4.64 12.24
N THR A 43 -20.10 5.41 13.21
CA THR A 43 -20.83 6.66 12.96
C THR A 43 -19.86 7.83 12.97
N PHE A 44 -19.96 8.72 11.99
CA PHE A 44 -19.14 9.93 11.90
C PHE A 44 -19.89 11.07 11.22
N THR A 45 -19.49 12.31 11.51
CA THR A 45 -19.98 13.50 10.83
C THR A 45 -18.85 14.11 10.01
N LEU A 46 -19.19 14.84 8.95
CA LEU A 46 -18.24 15.61 8.15
C LEU A 46 -18.69 17.07 8.06
N PRO A 47 -17.74 18.02 8.00
CA PRO A 47 -18.04 19.39 7.58
C PRO A 47 -18.46 19.40 6.10
N ALA A 48 -18.83 20.57 5.57
CA ALA A 48 -19.11 20.72 4.15
C ALA A 48 -17.89 20.31 3.29
N THR A 49 -18.13 19.45 2.30
CA THR A 49 -17.10 18.91 1.38
C THR A 49 -17.30 19.43 -0.04
N ALA A 50 -17.86 20.63 -0.21
CA ALA A 50 -18.10 21.22 -1.53
C ALA A 50 -16.81 21.26 -2.36
N GLY A 51 -16.88 20.78 -3.60
CA GLY A 51 -15.73 20.70 -4.51
C GLY A 51 -14.66 19.67 -4.11
N ARG A 52 -14.97 18.76 -3.16
CA ARG A 52 -14.07 17.70 -2.72
C ARG A 52 -14.64 16.33 -3.04
N ASN A 53 -13.74 15.38 -3.25
CA ASN A 53 -14.06 13.97 -3.27
C ASN A 53 -13.59 13.35 -1.95
N VAL A 54 -14.42 12.49 -1.37
CA VAL A 54 -14.19 11.82 -0.09
C VAL A 54 -14.08 10.32 -0.32
N PHE A 55 -13.05 9.71 0.24
CA PHE A 55 -12.76 8.29 0.07
C PHE A 55 -12.50 7.64 1.42
N ILE A 56 -12.78 6.34 1.50
CA ILE A 56 -12.26 5.48 2.56
C ILE A 56 -11.22 4.54 1.97
N GLU A 57 -10.10 4.40 2.68
CA GLU A 57 -9.01 3.49 2.32
C GLU A 57 -8.80 2.49 3.45
N PHE A 58 -8.65 1.22 3.08
CA PHE A 58 -8.32 0.12 3.98
C PHE A 58 -6.98 -0.47 3.55
N ASP A 59 -6.03 -0.61 4.47
CA ASP A 59 -4.74 -1.25 4.16
C ASP A 59 -4.82 -2.78 4.07
N GLY A 60 -5.85 -3.37 4.68
CA GLY A 60 -6.10 -4.81 4.69
C GLY A 60 -7.23 -5.18 5.65
N VAL A 61 -8.12 -6.07 5.18
CA VAL A 61 -9.24 -6.62 5.94
C VAL A 61 -9.30 -8.11 5.66
N TYR A 62 -9.00 -8.96 6.65
CA TYR A 62 -8.97 -10.41 6.48
C TYR A 62 -10.30 -11.03 6.92
N LYS A 63 -11.18 -11.50 6.02
CA LYS A 63 -11.15 -11.44 4.55
C LYS A 63 -12.59 -11.33 4.01
N ARG A 64 -12.76 -11.43 2.67
CA ARG A 64 -14.08 -11.38 2.00
C ARG A 64 -14.95 -10.25 2.53
N SER A 65 -14.35 -9.07 2.55
CA SER A 65 -14.97 -7.89 3.16
C SER A 65 -15.98 -7.25 2.22
N GLU A 66 -17.11 -6.82 2.79
CA GLU A 66 -18.12 -6.03 2.12
C GLU A 66 -18.30 -4.71 2.89
N VAL A 67 -18.42 -3.59 2.18
CA VAL A 67 -18.45 -2.26 2.79
C VAL A 67 -19.71 -1.51 2.36
N TRP A 68 -20.39 -0.89 3.32
CA TRP A 68 -21.55 -0.05 3.09
C TRP A 68 -21.39 1.32 3.76
N LEU A 69 -21.98 2.33 3.13
CA LEU A 69 -22.16 3.66 3.71
C LEU A 69 -23.64 4.05 3.61
N ASN A 70 -24.27 4.37 4.74
CA ASN A 70 -25.68 4.79 4.82
C ASN A 70 -26.64 3.81 4.11
N GLY A 71 -26.36 2.50 4.19
CA GLY A 71 -27.15 1.45 3.53
C GLY A 71 -26.76 1.17 2.07
N HIS A 72 -25.96 2.01 1.42
CA HIS A 72 -25.48 1.78 0.06
C HIS A 72 -24.24 0.87 0.06
N SER A 73 -24.26 -0.19 -0.75
CA SER A 73 -23.08 -1.04 -0.97
C SER A 73 -22.02 -0.29 -1.77
N LEU A 74 -20.79 -0.27 -1.25
CA LEU A 74 -19.63 0.33 -1.89
C LEU A 74 -18.81 -0.70 -2.68
N GLY A 75 -18.78 -1.95 -2.21
CA GLY A 75 -18.11 -3.03 -2.91
C GLY A 75 -17.70 -4.20 -2.01
N TYR A 76 -17.06 -5.17 -2.66
CA TYR A 76 -16.54 -6.40 -2.09
C TYR A 76 -15.03 -6.51 -2.36
N ARG A 77 -14.25 -7.05 -1.41
CA ARG A 77 -12.84 -7.41 -1.60
C ARG A 77 -12.55 -8.79 -0.97
N PRO A 78 -12.23 -9.83 -1.77
CA PRO A 78 -11.98 -11.18 -1.24
C PRO A 78 -10.64 -11.33 -0.53
N ASN A 79 -9.58 -10.73 -1.11
CA ASN A 79 -8.22 -10.89 -0.63
C ASN A 79 -7.99 -10.10 0.66
N GLY A 80 -7.49 -10.79 1.69
CA GLY A 80 -7.25 -10.20 3.00
C GLY A 80 -6.00 -9.32 3.11
N TYR A 81 -5.11 -9.34 2.12
CA TYR A 81 -3.79 -8.71 2.24
C TYR A 81 -3.60 -7.46 1.37
N ILE A 82 -4.52 -7.19 0.44
CA ILE A 82 -4.40 -6.07 -0.50
C ILE A 82 -5.14 -4.85 0.05
N SER A 83 -4.55 -3.68 -0.15
CA SER A 83 -5.19 -2.41 0.18
C SER A 83 -6.24 -2.05 -0.86
N PHE A 84 -7.30 -1.37 -0.45
CA PHE A 84 -8.38 -0.97 -1.35
C PHE A 84 -9.06 0.31 -0.88
N ARG A 85 -9.78 0.95 -1.81
CA ARG A 85 -10.45 2.23 -1.62
C ARG A 85 -11.84 2.25 -2.22
N TYR A 86 -12.73 3.01 -1.57
CA TYR A 86 -14.04 3.35 -2.11
C TYR A 86 -14.30 4.85 -2.06
N GLU A 87 -14.95 5.35 -3.11
CA GLU A 87 -15.47 6.72 -3.21
C GLU A 87 -16.78 6.82 -2.40
N LEU A 88 -16.88 7.82 -1.53
CA LEU A 88 -18.01 8.02 -0.60
C LEU A 88 -18.92 9.19 -0.97
N THR A 89 -18.42 10.15 -1.74
CA THR A 89 -18.99 11.51 -1.89
C THR A 89 -20.48 11.49 -2.19
N ARG A 90 -20.92 10.67 -3.15
CA ARG A 90 -22.34 10.61 -3.56
C ARG A 90 -23.28 9.97 -2.54
N TYR A 91 -22.75 9.31 -1.52
CA TYR A 91 -23.53 8.61 -0.49
C TYR A 91 -23.44 9.30 0.87
N LEU A 92 -22.71 10.41 0.98
CA LEU A 92 -22.61 11.16 2.23
C LEU A 92 -23.90 11.90 2.55
N GLN A 93 -24.25 11.90 3.84
CA GLN A 93 -25.29 12.77 4.36
C GLN A 93 -24.88 14.24 4.29
N PRO A 94 -25.84 15.20 4.33
CA PRO A 94 -25.55 16.62 4.41
C PRO A 94 -24.55 16.98 5.52
N ALA A 95 -23.85 18.09 5.35
CA ALA A 95 -22.84 18.55 6.31
C ALA A 95 -23.39 18.59 7.75
N GLY A 96 -22.62 18.05 8.70
CA GLY A 96 -23.01 17.96 10.10
C GLY A 96 -23.91 16.77 10.46
N GLN A 97 -24.53 16.09 9.48
CA GLN A 97 -25.38 14.93 9.74
C GLN A 97 -24.56 13.62 9.90
N PRO A 98 -25.06 12.67 10.71
CA PRO A 98 -24.36 11.41 10.96
C PRO A 98 -24.37 10.50 9.73
N ASN A 99 -23.19 10.04 9.35
CA ASN A 99 -22.97 8.97 8.37
C ASN A 99 -22.65 7.67 9.10
N VAL A 100 -23.17 6.54 8.62
CA VAL A 100 -22.95 5.21 9.18
C VAL A 100 -22.21 4.34 8.17
N LEU A 101 -20.95 4.03 8.47
CA LEU A 101 -20.18 3.02 7.76
C LEU A 101 -20.41 1.65 8.42
N ALA A 102 -20.65 0.62 7.61
CA ALA A 102 -20.68 -0.77 8.05
C ALA A 102 -19.69 -1.60 7.22
N VAL A 103 -18.98 -2.52 7.86
CA VAL A 103 -18.07 -3.47 7.21
C VAL A 103 -18.40 -4.86 7.73
N ARG A 104 -18.77 -5.76 6.82
CA ARG A 104 -18.89 -7.20 7.09
C ARG A 104 -17.57 -7.85 6.70
N VAL A 105 -17.10 -8.75 7.54
CA VAL A 105 -15.89 -9.54 7.31
C VAL A 105 -16.26 -11.00 7.46
N ASP A 106 -15.94 -11.82 6.47
CA ASP A 106 -16.30 -13.24 6.44
C ASP A 106 -15.04 -14.10 6.32
N ASN A 107 -14.65 -14.67 7.46
CA ASN A 107 -13.59 -15.66 7.54
C ASN A 107 -14.13 -17.04 7.98
N SER A 108 -15.43 -17.29 7.79
CA SER A 108 -16.09 -18.51 8.29
C SER A 108 -15.70 -19.79 7.55
N ALA A 109 -15.43 -19.69 6.25
CA ALA A 109 -15.06 -20.85 5.43
C ALA A 109 -13.59 -21.25 5.68
N GLN A 110 -13.39 -22.27 6.51
CA GLN A 110 -12.08 -22.81 6.91
C GLN A 110 -11.87 -24.26 6.43
N PRO A 111 -10.62 -24.73 6.24
CA PRO A 111 -9.36 -23.98 6.29
C PRO A 111 -9.15 -23.13 5.03
N ASP A 112 -8.72 -21.88 5.20
CA ASP A 112 -8.45 -20.97 4.08
C ASP A 112 -6.98 -20.52 3.97
N SER A 113 -6.14 -20.91 4.92
CA SER A 113 -4.72 -20.52 5.01
C SER A 113 -3.87 -21.63 5.61
N ARG A 114 -2.57 -21.62 5.27
CA ARG A 114 -1.55 -22.54 5.83
C ARG A 114 -0.82 -21.94 7.05
N TRP A 115 -1.20 -20.74 7.47
CA TRP A 115 -0.66 -20.04 8.64
C TRP A 115 -1.75 -19.24 9.34
N TYR A 116 -1.48 -18.74 10.55
CA TYR A 116 -2.41 -17.87 11.27
C TYR A 116 -2.63 -16.54 10.55
N THR A 117 -3.89 -16.24 10.23
CA THR A 117 -4.28 -15.06 9.46
C THR A 117 -4.77 -13.90 10.33
N GLY A 118 -5.38 -14.24 11.47
CA GLY A 118 -6.27 -13.32 12.19
C GLY A 118 -7.62 -13.16 11.49
N SER A 119 -8.50 -12.32 12.02
CA SER A 119 -9.80 -12.00 11.42
C SER A 119 -10.17 -10.55 11.69
N GLY A 120 -10.68 -9.86 10.66
CA GLY A 120 -11.19 -8.49 10.78
C GLY A 120 -10.36 -7.41 10.07
N ILE A 121 -10.63 -6.17 10.44
CA ILE A 121 -9.90 -4.98 9.96
C ILE A 121 -8.59 -4.87 10.75
N TYR A 122 -7.57 -5.62 10.32
CA TYR A 122 -6.31 -5.76 11.05
C TYR A 122 -5.25 -4.71 10.69
N ARG A 123 -5.45 -3.96 9.58
CA ARG A 123 -4.60 -2.82 9.21
C ARG A 123 -5.34 -1.49 9.27
N ASN A 124 -4.60 -0.41 9.09
CA ASN A 124 -5.11 0.95 9.23
C ASN A 124 -6.21 1.29 8.21
N VAL A 125 -7.13 2.16 8.64
CA VAL A 125 -8.22 2.71 7.84
C VAL A 125 -8.12 4.23 7.85
N ARG A 126 -8.27 4.86 6.69
CA ARG A 126 -8.20 6.32 6.54
C ARG A 126 -9.44 6.83 5.82
N LEU A 127 -9.88 8.02 6.23
CA LEU A 127 -10.77 8.85 5.44
C LEU A 127 -9.91 9.90 4.73
N VAL A 128 -9.96 9.93 3.40
CA VAL A 128 -9.14 10.80 2.56
C VAL A 128 -10.02 11.77 1.81
N THR A 129 -9.66 13.05 1.85
CA THR A 129 -10.32 14.10 1.07
C THR A 129 -9.35 14.68 0.06
N THR A 130 -9.79 14.81 -1.19
CA THR A 130 -9.02 15.45 -2.26
C THR A 130 -9.88 16.54 -2.92
N HIS A 131 -9.26 17.50 -3.60
CA HIS A 131 -10.00 18.29 -4.59
C HIS A 131 -10.48 17.39 -5.75
N GLN A 132 -11.38 17.92 -6.58
CA GLN A 132 -11.85 17.24 -7.79
C GLN A 132 -10.75 17.09 -8.86
N VAL A 133 -9.76 17.99 -8.87
CA VAL A 133 -8.53 17.84 -9.66
C VAL A 133 -7.40 17.49 -8.71
N ALA A 134 -6.84 16.29 -8.83
CA ALA A 134 -5.89 15.76 -7.84
C ALA A 134 -4.95 14.71 -8.45
N VAL A 135 -3.88 14.39 -7.74
CA VAL A 135 -3.10 13.17 -8.01
C VAL A 135 -3.96 11.96 -7.64
N ASP A 136 -4.05 10.99 -8.54
CA ASP A 136 -4.92 9.82 -8.36
C ASP A 136 -4.41 8.85 -7.27
N GLU A 137 -5.20 7.83 -6.95
CA GLU A 137 -4.78 6.76 -6.03
C GLU A 137 -3.49 6.09 -6.51
N TRP A 138 -2.47 6.12 -5.65
CA TRP A 138 -1.12 5.65 -5.96
C TRP A 138 -0.60 6.22 -7.30
N GLY A 139 -0.98 7.45 -7.60
CA GLY A 139 -0.84 8.08 -8.91
C GLY A 139 0.59 8.45 -9.28
N THR A 140 1.54 8.40 -8.34
CA THR A 140 2.96 8.65 -8.61
C THR A 140 3.72 7.35 -8.82
N PHE A 141 4.66 7.38 -9.77
CA PHE A 141 5.70 6.39 -9.92
C PHE A 141 7.05 7.09 -10.05
N VAL A 142 7.87 6.96 -9.02
CA VAL A 142 9.18 7.61 -8.91
C VAL A 142 10.25 6.55 -9.14
N THR A 143 11.11 6.77 -10.12
CA THR A 143 12.23 5.88 -10.45
C THR A 143 13.54 6.67 -10.57
N ALA A 144 14.66 5.97 -10.40
CA ALA A 144 16.00 6.51 -10.60
C ALA A 144 16.73 5.72 -11.71
N PRO A 145 16.39 5.94 -13.00
CA PRO A 145 16.91 5.13 -14.11
C PRO A 145 18.42 5.28 -14.37
N ALA A 146 19.04 6.33 -13.86
CA ALA A 146 20.49 6.54 -13.94
C ALA A 146 20.99 7.06 -12.58
N VAL A 147 21.94 6.33 -11.99
CA VAL A 147 22.44 6.58 -10.63
C VAL A 147 23.96 6.43 -10.60
N SER A 148 24.65 7.46 -10.13
CA SER A 148 26.06 7.42 -9.74
C SER A 148 26.27 8.24 -8.46
N ALA A 149 27.51 8.27 -7.95
CA ALA A 149 27.86 9.11 -6.81
C ALA A 149 27.82 10.62 -7.14
N GLN A 150 28.00 10.98 -8.42
CA GLN A 150 28.04 12.39 -8.86
C GLN A 150 26.67 12.92 -9.29
N ALA A 151 25.80 12.06 -9.83
CA ALA A 151 24.49 12.48 -10.31
C ALA A 151 23.47 11.33 -10.32
N ALA A 152 22.20 11.67 -10.17
CA ALA A 152 21.09 10.79 -10.47
C ALA A 152 20.01 11.52 -11.28
N THR A 153 19.34 10.79 -12.17
CA THR A 153 18.09 11.25 -12.80
C THR A 153 16.93 10.66 -12.02
N VAL A 154 16.05 11.52 -11.49
CA VAL A 154 14.78 11.12 -10.90
C VAL A 154 13.69 11.29 -11.95
N ALA A 155 13.08 10.19 -12.38
CA ALA A 155 11.95 10.20 -13.30
C ALA A 155 10.64 10.01 -12.51
N VAL A 156 9.68 10.90 -12.72
CA VAL A 156 8.39 10.90 -12.02
C VAL A 156 7.26 10.85 -13.04
N LEU A 157 6.51 9.75 -13.01
CA LEU A 157 5.23 9.64 -13.70
C LEU A 157 4.13 10.02 -12.73
N THR A 158 3.25 10.96 -13.10
CA THR A 158 2.12 11.38 -12.27
C THR A 158 0.81 11.19 -13.03
N GLN A 159 -0.09 10.40 -12.47
CA GLN A 159 -1.48 10.28 -12.91
C GLN A 159 -2.34 11.30 -12.18
N LEU A 160 -2.96 12.18 -12.96
CA LEU A 160 -3.88 13.21 -12.49
C LEU A 160 -5.31 12.78 -12.82
N ARG A 161 -6.23 12.98 -11.89
CA ARG A 161 -7.67 12.80 -12.06
C ARG A 161 -8.37 14.14 -12.15
N ASN A 162 -9.37 14.24 -13.03
CA ASN A 162 -10.31 15.35 -13.12
C ASN A 162 -11.74 14.85 -12.96
N ALA A 163 -12.32 15.12 -11.79
CA ALA A 163 -13.70 14.78 -11.45
C ALA A 163 -14.66 15.98 -11.52
N THR A 164 -14.27 17.07 -12.19
CA THR A 164 -15.11 18.29 -12.27
C THR A 164 -16.21 18.20 -13.33
N GLY A 165 -16.17 17.20 -14.21
CA GLY A 165 -17.11 17.05 -15.34
C GLY A 165 -16.81 17.98 -16.54
N ALA A 166 -15.81 18.86 -16.44
CA ALA A 166 -15.40 19.77 -17.51
C ALA A 166 -13.89 19.72 -17.74
N PRO A 167 -13.39 20.02 -18.96
CA PRO A 167 -11.96 20.12 -19.21
C PRO A 167 -11.28 21.13 -18.29
N ARG A 168 -10.09 20.79 -17.79
CA ARG A 168 -9.26 21.67 -16.97
C ARG A 168 -7.85 21.79 -17.53
N THR A 169 -7.19 22.91 -17.29
CA THR A 169 -5.77 23.08 -17.56
C THR A 169 -5.06 23.41 -16.26
N VAL A 170 -4.03 22.64 -15.94
CA VAL A 170 -3.28 22.77 -14.70
C VAL A 170 -1.78 22.95 -14.95
N ARG A 171 -1.07 23.36 -13.90
CA ARG A 171 0.38 23.27 -13.82
C ARG A 171 0.74 22.17 -12.82
N LEU A 172 1.73 21.36 -13.15
CA LEU A 172 2.25 20.31 -12.29
C LEU A 172 3.67 20.66 -11.84
N GLN A 173 3.85 20.89 -10.55
CA GLN A 173 5.16 21.12 -9.96
C GLN A 173 5.60 19.88 -9.19
N THR A 174 6.81 19.41 -9.45
CA THR A 174 7.44 18.34 -8.66
C THR A 174 8.73 18.87 -8.07
N VAL A 175 8.93 18.63 -6.77
CA VAL A 175 10.11 19.02 -6.01
C VAL A 175 10.68 17.80 -5.30
N VAL A 176 12.00 17.65 -5.29
CA VAL A 176 12.70 16.69 -4.44
C VAL A 176 13.24 17.43 -3.22
N LEU A 177 12.87 16.96 -2.03
CA LEU A 177 13.32 17.46 -0.73
C LEU A 177 14.30 16.46 -0.10
N ASN A 178 15.38 16.96 0.49
CA ASN A 178 16.29 16.16 1.31
C ASN A 178 15.74 15.97 2.74
N GLN A 179 16.47 15.25 3.61
CA GLN A 179 16.02 14.98 4.99
C GLN A 179 15.91 16.22 5.89
N SER A 180 16.59 17.33 5.55
CA SER A 180 16.43 18.61 6.26
C SER A 180 15.26 19.45 5.72
N GLY A 181 14.52 18.94 4.74
CA GLY A 181 13.40 19.64 4.10
C GLY A 181 13.83 20.67 3.05
N GLN A 182 15.11 20.70 2.67
CA GLN A 182 15.60 21.60 1.63
C GLN A 182 15.32 21.04 0.25
N GLU A 183 14.92 21.91 -0.67
CA GLU A 183 14.76 21.59 -2.07
C GLU A 183 16.11 21.37 -2.75
N VAL A 184 16.25 20.19 -3.36
CA VAL A 184 17.47 19.78 -4.09
C VAL A 184 17.25 19.57 -5.58
N ALA A 185 15.99 19.50 -6.02
CA ALA A 185 15.62 19.52 -7.43
C ALA A 185 14.16 19.98 -7.62
N ARG A 186 13.85 20.59 -8.77
CA ARG A 186 12.51 21.05 -9.14
C ARG A 186 12.25 20.83 -10.62
N GLN A 187 11.00 20.52 -10.96
CA GLN A 187 10.48 20.59 -12.32
C GLN A 187 9.05 21.14 -12.35
N LEU A 188 8.75 21.97 -13.34
CA LEU A 188 7.42 22.56 -13.56
C LEU A 188 6.95 22.25 -14.99
N THR A 189 5.78 21.63 -15.12
CA THR A 189 5.11 21.43 -16.40
C THR A 189 3.86 22.32 -16.45
N THR A 190 3.78 23.20 -17.43
CA THR A 190 2.64 24.12 -17.61
C THR A 190 1.71 23.63 -18.71
N GLY A 191 0.43 24.05 -18.67
CA GLY A 191 -0.50 23.77 -19.76
C GLY A 191 -0.96 22.31 -19.85
N VAL A 192 -0.91 21.56 -18.75
CA VAL A 192 -1.37 20.16 -18.71
C VAL A 192 -2.88 20.14 -18.91
N LYS A 193 -3.33 19.64 -20.06
CA LYS A 193 -4.76 19.54 -20.42
C LYS A 193 -5.36 18.25 -19.85
N LEU A 194 -6.35 18.39 -18.98
CA LEU A 194 -7.19 17.32 -18.45
C LEU A 194 -8.51 17.31 -19.22
N ALA A 195 -8.47 16.86 -20.48
CA ALA A 195 -9.62 16.87 -21.39
C ALA A 195 -10.70 15.82 -21.06
N GLY A 196 -10.35 14.80 -20.28
CA GLY A 196 -11.26 13.76 -19.78
C GLY A 196 -11.03 13.49 -18.29
N ALA A 197 -11.35 12.26 -17.85
CA ALA A 197 -11.28 11.88 -16.44
C ALA A 197 -9.85 11.80 -15.86
N ALA A 198 -8.83 11.62 -16.70
CA ALA A 198 -7.44 11.52 -16.25
C ALA A 198 -6.43 11.98 -17.31
N ALA A 199 -5.21 12.32 -16.85
CA ALA A 199 -4.03 12.51 -17.69
C ALA A 199 -2.78 12.00 -16.97
N THR A 200 -1.77 11.61 -17.74
CA THR A 200 -0.46 11.19 -17.22
C THR A 200 0.61 12.18 -17.65
N VAL A 201 1.42 12.66 -16.70
CA VAL A 201 2.54 13.59 -16.95
C VAL A 201 3.84 12.91 -16.56
N SER A 202 4.86 13.00 -17.42
CA SER A 202 6.21 12.52 -17.15
C SER A 202 7.15 13.71 -16.92
N GLN A 203 7.89 13.70 -15.82
CA GLN A 203 8.89 14.69 -15.46
C GLN A 203 10.24 14.01 -15.17
N LYS A 204 11.34 14.66 -15.54
CA LYS A 204 12.70 14.25 -15.16
C LYS A 204 13.35 15.39 -14.38
N LEU A 205 13.99 15.04 -13.27
CA LEU A 205 14.71 15.95 -12.39
C LEU A 205 16.16 15.46 -12.25
N ALA A 206 17.12 16.37 -12.37
CA ALA A 206 18.53 16.07 -12.14
C ALA A 206 18.87 16.32 -10.67
N LEU A 207 19.48 15.33 -10.01
CA LEU A 207 19.96 15.42 -8.64
C LEU A 207 21.49 15.34 -8.64
N LYS A 208 22.15 16.38 -8.17
CA LYS A 208 23.63 16.44 -8.09
C LYS A 208 24.10 15.86 -6.76
N ASN A 209 25.20 15.11 -6.81
CA ASN A 209 25.85 14.46 -5.65
C ASN A 209 24.83 13.77 -4.72
N PRO A 210 24.01 12.85 -5.24
CA PRO A 210 22.95 12.24 -4.46
C PRO A 210 23.51 11.39 -3.31
N GLN A 211 22.94 11.54 -2.13
CA GLN A 211 23.04 10.54 -1.07
C GLN A 211 22.29 9.27 -1.50
N LEU A 212 23.03 8.19 -1.78
CA LEU A 212 22.45 6.93 -2.22
C LEU A 212 21.82 6.17 -1.04
N TRP A 213 20.66 5.56 -1.28
CA TRP A 213 20.05 4.62 -0.35
C TRP A 213 20.79 3.28 -0.39
N SER A 214 21.09 2.72 0.77
CA SER A 214 21.63 1.36 0.93
C SER A 214 21.16 0.72 2.25
N VAL A 215 21.43 -0.57 2.42
CA VAL A 215 21.10 -1.29 3.67
C VAL A 215 21.84 -0.77 4.91
N SER A 216 23.00 -0.11 4.72
CA SER A 216 23.79 0.52 5.80
C SER A 216 23.58 2.02 5.90
N ARG A 217 23.12 2.66 4.82
CA ARG A 217 22.82 4.09 4.76
C ARG A 217 21.47 4.31 4.08
N PRO A 218 20.35 4.08 4.79
CA PRO A 218 19.00 4.18 4.22
C PRO A 218 18.54 5.64 4.06
N TYR A 219 19.25 6.42 3.25
CA TYR A 219 18.94 7.83 3.02
C TYR A 219 17.65 7.96 2.19
N LEU A 220 16.69 8.74 2.68
CA LEU A 220 15.41 8.96 2.03
C LEU A 220 15.20 10.44 1.70
N TYR A 221 14.90 10.72 0.45
CA TYR A 221 14.33 11.97 -0.01
C TYR A 221 12.80 11.89 0.02
N GLN A 222 12.16 13.04 -0.17
CA GLN A 222 10.73 13.14 -0.40
C GLN A 222 10.47 13.83 -1.74
N VAL A 223 9.65 13.21 -2.60
CA VAL A 223 9.11 13.85 -3.80
C VAL A 223 7.78 14.47 -3.45
N LYS A 224 7.68 15.79 -3.60
CA LYS A 224 6.45 16.56 -3.41
C LYS A 224 5.90 17.00 -4.76
N THR A 225 4.74 16.45 -5.12
CA THR A 225 4.00 16.80 -6.34
C THR A 225 2.84 17.71 -5.97
N THR A 226 2.77 18.88 -6.61
CA THR A 226 1.76 19.92 -6.38
C THR A 226 1.02 20.20 -7.68
N VAL A 227 -0.31 20.12 -7.64
CA VAL A 227 -1.19 20.46 -8.77
C VAL A 227 -1.73 21.87 -8.55
N LEU A 228 -1.61 22.74 -9.56
CA LEU A 228 -2.02 24.13 -9.46
C LEU A 228 -2.97 24.57 -10.59
N THR A 229 -4.00 25.32 -10.22
CA THR A 229 -4.85 26.09 -11.14
C THR A 229 -4.60 27.59 -10.88
N GLY A 230 -4.01 28.31 -11.84
CA GLY A 230 -3.58 29.68 -11.59
C GLY A 230 -2.59 29.73 -10.41
N LYS A 231 -2.88 30.51 -9.37
CA LYS A 231 -2.08 30.58 -8.13
C LYS A 231 -2.57 29.62 -7.02
N THR A 232 -3.68 28.93 -7.23
CA THR A 232 -4.30 28.05 -6.23
C THR A 232 -3.68 26.65 -6.28
N VAL A 233 -3.37 26.10 -5.11
CA VAL A 233 -2.97 24.70 -4.96
C VAL A 233 -4.21 23.83 -4.86
N GLU A 234 -4.40 22.94 -5.83
CA GLU A 234 -5.51 21.98 -5.88
C GLU A 234 -5.17 20.67 -5.16
N ASP A 235 -3.93 20.20 -5.23
CA ASP A 235 -3.53 19.01 -4.49
C ASP A 235 -2.04 19.03 -4.19
N ALA A 236 -1.67 18.36 -3.10
CA ALA A 236 -0.30 18.09 -2.73
C ALA A 236 -0.17 16.60 -2.37
N TYR A 237 0.76 15.93 -3.04
CA TYR A 237 1.02 14.50 -2.90
C TYR A 237 2.50 14.29 -2.59
N GLU A 238 2.78 13.50 -1.57
CA GLU A 238 4.15 13.17 -1.15
C GLU A 238 4.45 11.71 -1.46
N THR A 239 5.63 11.43 -1.99
CA THR A 239 6.10 10.08 -2.34
C THR A 239 7.52 9.91 -1.82
N PRO A 240 7.85 8.79 -1.14
CA PRO A 240 9.23 8.53 -0.73
C PRO A 240 10.14 8.33 -1.95
N LEU A 241 11.43 8.63 -1.78
CA LEU A 241 12.45 8.35 -2.77
C LEU A 241 13.75 7.90 -2.08
N GLY A 242 14.17 6.66 -2.33
CA GLY A 242 15.55 6.23 -2.13
C GLY A 242 16.25 6.13 -3.47
N VAL A 243 17.37 6.85 -3.64
CA VAL A 243 18.15 6.81 -4.88
C VAL A 243 19.12 5.64 -4.80
N ARG A 244 18.88 4.58 -5.57
CA ARG A 244 19.74 3.41 -5.60
C ARG A 244 19.67 2.67 -6.93
N ALA A 245 20.68 1.88 -7.23
CA ALA A 245 20.69 0.94 -8.34
C ALA A 245 20.75 -0.51 -7.81
N CYS A 246 19.93 -1.38 -8.38
CA CYS A 246 19.95 -2.81 -8.10
C CYS A 246 20.15 -3.58 -9.39
N VAL A 247 21.17 -4.43 -9.43
CA VAL A 247 21.51 -5.22 -10.60
C VAL A 247 21.77 -6.66 -10.15
N PHE A 248 21.14 -7.62 -10.83
CA PHE A 248 21.53 -9.01 -10.75
C PHE A 248 22.48 -9.29 -11.91
N ASP A 249 23.74 -9.48 -11.58
CA ASP A 249 24.81 -9.80 -12.52
C ASP A 249 25.09 -11.32 -12.47
N GLN A 250 25.27 -11.95 -13.63
CA GLN A 250 25.44 -13.40 -13.74
C GLN A 250 26.71 -13.90 -13.03
N GLN A 251 27.78 -13.11 -12.98
CA GLN A 251 29.07 -13.51 -12.43
C GLN A 251 29.27 -12.96 -11.01
N LYS A 252 28.83 -11.72 -10.76
CA LYS A 252 29.05 -11.00 -9.49
C LYS A 252 27.90 -11.17 -8.51
N GLY A 253 26.79 -11.76 -8.92
CA GLY A 253 25.57 -11.89 -8.12
C GLY A 253 24.83 -10.57 -7.98
N PHE A 254 24.23 -10.33 -6.82
CA PHE A 254 23.48 -9.11 -6.57
C PHE A 254 24.39 -7.93 -6.26
N LEU A 255 24.20 -6.83 -6.99
CA LEU A 255 24.89 -5.56 -6.81
C LEU A 255 23.91 -4.50 -6.32
N LEU A 256 24.27 -3.82 -5.22
CA LEU A 256 23.59 -2.62 -4.73
C LEU A 256 24.52 -1.42 -4.91
N ASN A 257 24.11 -0.44 -5.70
CA ASN A 257 24.92 0.73 -6.05
C ASN A 257 26.29 0.36 -6.64
N GLY A 258 26.31 -0.69 -7.48
CA GLY A 258 27.52 -1.21 -8.13
C GLY A 258 28.43 -2.07 -7.25
N GLN A 259 28.11 -2.24 -5.96
CA GLN A 259 28.89 -3.04 -5.02
C GLN A 259 28.23 -4.41 -4.78
N PRO A 260 28.98 -5.52 -4.80
CA PRO A 260 28.45 -6.82 -4.44
C PRO A 260 27.87 -6.84 -3.02
N LEU A 261 26.66 -7.36 -2.87
CA LEU A 261 25.99 -7.53 -1.59
C LEU A 261 25.36 -8.91 -1.52
N ARG A 262 25.79 -9.71 -0.54
CA ARG A 262 25.10 -10.98 -0.23
C ARG A 262 23.76 -10.67 0.43
N ILE A 263 22.70 -11.31 -0.07
CA ILE A 263 21.35 -11.19 0.47
C ILE A 263 21.24 -12.13 1.68
N GLN A 264 21.21 -11.55 2.88
CA GLN A 264 21.05 -12.26 4.15
C GLN A 264 19.58 -12.15 4.58
N GLY A 265 18.76 -12.91 3.86
CA GLY A 265 17.30 -12.82 3.91
C GLY A 265 16.64 -13.72 4.94
N VAL A 266 15.53 -13.26 5.51
CA VAL A 266 14.59 -14.07 6.29
C VAL A 266 13.19 -14.02 5.67
N CYS A 267 12.40 -15.09 5.84
CA CYS A 267 10.97 -15.07 5.57
C CYS A 267 10.23 -14.61 6.83
N GLN A 268 9.22 -13.75 6.68
CA GLN A 268 8.45 -13.23 7.80
C GLN A 268 6.95 -13.28 7.48
N HIS A 269 6.18 -14.00 8.30
CA HIS A 269 4.72 -13.90 8.33
C HIS A 269 4.28 -12.57 8.97
N HIS A 270 3.01 -12.18 8.78
CA HIS A 270 2.53 -10.85 9.16
C HIS A 270 2.10 -10.71 10.62
N ASP A 271 1.97 -11.80 11.38
CA ASP A 271 1.53 -11.75 12.76
C ASP A 271 2.61 -11.16 13.68
N LEU A 272 2.14 -10.60 14.79
CA LEU A 272 2.95 -9.94 15.81
C LEU A 272 2.87 -10.72 17.13
N GLY A 273 2.84 -12.05 17.02
CA GLY A 273 2.75 -12.97 18.15
C GLY A 273 1.48 -12.73 18.97
N ALA A 274 1.64 -12.30 20.22
CA ALA A 274 0.53 -12.07 21.16
C ALA A 274 -0.47 -10.99 20.70
N LEU A 275 -0.07 -10.08 19.81
CA LEU A 275 -0.99 -9.08 19.23
C LEU A 275 -1.83 -9.65 18.08
N GLY A 276 -1.55 -10.88 17.65
CA GLY A 276 -2.11 -11.47 16.45
C GLY A 276 -1.74 -10.65 15.21
N ALA A 277 -2.68 -10.51 14.28
CA ALA A 277 -2.46 -9.78 13.04
C ALA A 277 -2.62 -8.25 13.17
N ALA A 278 -3.16 -7.73 14.28
CA ALA A 278 -3.47 -6.30 14.41
C ALA A 278 -2.18 -5.47 14.31
N VAL A 279 -2.04 -4.70 13.22
CA VAL A 279 -0.78 -4.01 12.90
C VAL A 279 -0.40 -3.04 14.02
N ASN A 280 0.85 -3.11 14.44
CA ASN A 280 1.43 -2.20 15.41
C ASN A 280 2.84 -1.83 14.97
N THR A 281 3.04 -0.56 14.62
CA THR A 281 4.31 -0.06 14.07
C THR A 281 5.49 -0.35 14.99
N ARG A 282 5.34 -0.19 16.31
CA ARG A 282 6.43 -0.45 17.26
C ARG A 282 6.76 -1.94 17.38
N ALA A 283 5.76 -2.81 17.35
CA ALA A 283 6.01 -4.26 17.38
C ALA A 283 6.73 -4.74 16.11
N VAL A 284 6.33 -4.23 14.93
CA VAL A 284 7.04 -4.48 13.66
C VAL A 284 8.47 -3.95 13.75
N GLU A 285 8.66 -2.71 14.18
CA GLU A 285 9.98 -2.08 14.33
C GLU A 285 10.88 -2.89 15.26
N ARG A 286 10.37 -3.36 16.41
CA ARG A 286 11.10 -4.24 17.31
C ARG A 286 11.53 -5.56 16.65
N GLN A 287 10.67 -6.20 15.87
CA GLN A 287 11.04 -7.42 15.13
C GLN A 287 12.18 -7.11 14.15
N LEU A 288 12.10 -5.99 13.43
CA LEU A 288 13.14 -5.56 12.50
C LEU A 288 14.46 -5.22 13.19
N GLU A 289 14.44 -4.55 14.35
CA GLU A 289 15.64 -4.27 15.16
C GLU A 289 16.36 -5.57 15.54
N ILE A 290 15.62 -6.58 16.00
CA ILE A 290 16.17 -7.91 16.35
C ILE A 290 16.79 -8.58 15.12
N LEU A 291 16.08 -8.56 13.99
CA LEU A 291 16.61 -9.12 12.73
C LEU A 291 17.86 -8.38 12.27
N LYS A 292 17.88 -7.05 12.37
CA LYS A 292 19.05 -6.23 12.01
C LYS A 292 20.25 -6.58 12.90
N ALA A 293 20.03 -6.72 14.20
CA ALA A 293 21.06 -7.14 15.16
C ALA A 293 21.60 -8.55 14.90
N MET A 294 20.76 -9.45 14.36
CA MET A 294 21.17 -10.78 13.88
C MET A 294 22.05 -10.73 12.61
N GLY A 295 22.15 -9.57 11.95
CA GLY A 295 22.87 -9.41 10.68
C GLY A 295 21.98 -9.55 9.43
N CYS A 296 20.65 -9.57 9.59
CA CYS A 296 19.73 -9.62 8.45
C CYS A 296 19.75 -8.31 7.65
N ASN A 297 19.72 -8.41 6.33
CA ASN A 297 19.63 -7.27 5.42
C ASN A 297 18.49 -7.34 4.41
N ALA A 298 17.71 -8.43 4.42
CA ALA A 298 16.60 -8.62 3.50
C ALA A 298 15.43 -9.38 4.12
N ILE A 299 14.22 -9.11 3.64
CA ILE A 299 12.98 -9.74 4.09
C ILE A 299 12.20 -10.22 2.87
N ARG A 300 11.70 -11.45 2.95
CA ARG A 300 10.67 -11.96 2.06
C ARG A 300 9.33 -11.95 2.80
N THR A 301 8.33 -11.30 2.22
CA THR A 301 6.99 -11.16 2.82
C THR A 301 6.14 -12.40 2.57
N SER A 302 6.56 -13.53 3.15
CA SER A 302 5.93 -14.84 2.98
C SER A 302 4.51 -14.85 3.56
N HIS A 303 3.44 -15.05 2.78
CA HIS A 303 3.40 -15.21 1.31
C HIS A 303 2.33 -14.30 0.72
N ASN A 304 2.40 -13.03 1.12
CA ASN A 304 1.36 -12.06 0.87
C ASN A 304 1.86 -10.62 0.99
N PRO A 305 1.15 -9.66 0.39
CA PRO A 305 1.55 -8.26 0.46
C PRO A 305 1.57 -7.77 1.91
N PRO A 306 2.65 -7.11 2.34
CA PRO A 306 2.81 -6.70 3.73
C PRO A 306 1.94 -5.48 4.06
N ALA A 307 1.92 -5.11 5.34
CA ALA A 307 1.35 -3.84 5.75
C ALA A 307 2.26 -2.69 5.28
N PRO A 308 1.72 -1.52 4.87
CA PRO A 308 2.55 -0.37 4.49
C PRO A 308 3.55 0.05 5.58
N GLU A 309 3.22 -0.17 6.86
CA GLU A 309 4.12 0.10 7.98
C GLU A 309 5.42 -0.72 7.90
N LEU A 310 5.37 -1.97 7.45
CA LEU A 310 6.57 -2.81 7.30
C LEU A 310 7.48 -2.22 6.22
N LEU A 311 6.94 -1.89 5.04
CA LEU A 311 7.74 -1.31 3.95
C LEU A 311 8.32 0.06 4.32
N ASN A 312 7.53 0.92 4.99
CA ASN A 312 8.00 2.19 5.51
C ASN A 312 9.16 2.03 6.51
N LEU A 313 9.13 1.00 7.36
CA LEU A 313 10.23 0.71 8.29
C LEU A 313 11.42 0.10 7.55
N CYS A 314 11.23 -0.81 6.60
CA CYS A 314 12.28 -1.37 5.77
C CYS A 314 13.05 -0.29 4.99
N ASP A 315 12.33 0.70 4.45
CA ASP A 315 12.91 1.87 3.80
C ASP A 315 13.83 2.65 4.74
N LYS A 316 13.38 2.88 5.97
CA LYS A 316 14.08 3.71 6.98
C LYS A 316 15.23 2.98 7.68
N MET A 317 15.10 1.67 7.85
CA MET A 317 16.06 0.82 8.58
C MET A 317 17.05 0.12 7.65
N GLY A 318 16.86 0.23 6.33
CA GLY A 318 17.75 -0.33 5.33
C GLY A 318 17.61 -1.84 5.21
N PHE A 319 16.41 -2.32 4.88
CA PHE A 319 16.18 -3.71 4.46
C PHE A 319 15.83 -3.76 2.99
N LEU A 320 16.32 -4.77 2.28
CA LEU A 320 15.79 -5.16 0.97
C LEU A 320 14.52 -5.98 1.17
N VAL A 321 13.50 -5.79 0.33
CA VAL A 321 12.24 -6.52 0.42
C VAL A 321 11.92 -7.23 -0.89
N LEU A 322 11.74 -8.54 -0.80
CA LEU A 322 11.07 -9.34 -1.82
C LEU A 322 9.58 -9.34 -1.44
N ASP A 323 8.79 -8.61 -2.22
CA ASP A 323 7.37 -8.38 -1.99
C ASP A 323 6.55 -9.43 -2.75
N GLU A 324 5.86 -10.31 -2.01
CA GLU A 324 5.24 -11.53 -2.56
C GLU A 324 3.72 -11.41 -2.63
N ALA A 325 3.16 -11.75 -3.78
CA ALA A 325 1.75 -11.53 -4.08
C ALA A 325 0.84 -12.67 -3.61
N PHE A 326 1.20 -13.93 -3.91
CA PHE A 326 0.28 -15.06 -3.79
C PHE A 326 0.97 -16.32 -3.25
N ASP A 327 0.24 -17.09 -2.44
CA ASP A 327 0.65 -18.45 -2.04
C ASP A 327 0.01 -19.54 -2.91
N MET A 328 -1.03 -19.21 -3.68
CA MET A 328 -1.71 -20.10 -4.60
C MET A 328 -2.23 -19.32 -5.80
N TRP A 329 -2.34 -19.98 -6.96
CA TRP A 329 -3.00 -19.44 -8.14
C TRP A 329 -4.39 -20.08 -8.32
N GLN A 330 -4.66 -20.77 -9.42
CA GLN A 330 -5.94 -21.44 -9.65
C GLN A 330 -6.00 -22.80 -8.95
N LYS A 331 -4.85 -23.45 -8.74
CA LYS A 331 -4.77 -24.70 -7.99
C LYS A 331 -4.63 -24.42 -6.49
N LYS A 332 -5.55 -24.99 -5.72
CA LYS A 332 -5.68 -24.82 -4.27
C LYS A 332 -4.57 -25.50 -3.48
N LYS A 333 -4.15 -24.88 -2.37
CA LYS A 333 -3.39 -25.54 -1.30
C LYS A 333 -4.29 -25.99 -0.14
N ASN A 334 -5.36 -25.24 0.12
CA ASN A 334 -6.43 -25.53 1.07
C ASN A 334 -7.81 -25.41 0.40
N SER A 335 -8.83 -26.07 0.95
CA SER A 335 -10.16 -26.12 0.34
C SER A 335 -10.86 -24.76 0.21
N GLN A 336 -10.56 -23.80 1.09
CA GLN A 336 -11.23 -22.50 1.14
C GLN A 336 -10.31 -21.30 0.88
N ASP A 337 -9.09 -21.53 0.37
CA ASP A 337 -8.11 -20.47 0.11
C ASP A 337 -8.46 -19.59 -1.10
N TYR A 338 -7.55 -18.67 -1.46
CA TYR A 338 -7.77 -17.66 -2.48
C TYR A 338 -7.92 -18.22 -3.91
N HIS A 339 -7.66 -19.50 -4.17
CA HIS A 339 -7.86 -20.09 -5.50
C HIS A 339 -9.29 -19.92 -6.04
N LEU A 340 -10.27 -19.88 -5.13
CA LEU A 340 -11.69 -19.68 -5.44
C LEU A 340 -11.96 -18.31 -6.08
N ASP A 341 -11.17 -17.30 -5.71
CA ASP A 341 -11.31 -15.92 -6.17
C ASP A 341 -10.26 -15.55 -7.24
N PHE A 342 -9.18 -16.35 -7.38
CA PHE A 342 -8.00 -16.01 -8.18
C PHE A 342 -8.36 -15.61 -9.61
N LYS A 343 -9.15 -16.42 -10.33
CA LYS A 343 -9.50 -16.17 -11.74
C LYS A 343 -10.09 -14.76 -11.95
N GLN A 344 -10.92 -14.29 -11.02
CA GLN A 344 -11.58 -12.98 -11.12
C GLN A 344 -10.71 -11.84 -10.58
N TRP A 345 -9.88 -12.08 -9.57
CA TRP A 345 -9.29 -11.00 -8.78
C TRP A 345 -7.77 -10.83 -8.92
N HIS A 346 -7.03 -11.85 -9.37
CA HIS A 346 -5.56 -11.84 -9.36
C HIS A 346 -4.95 -10.61 -10.04
N GLN A 347 -5.45 -10.23 -11.22
CA GLN A 347 -4.91 -9.09 -11.96
C GLN A 347 -5.10 -7.78 -11.19
N ARG A 348 -6.28 -7.57 -10.59
CA ARG A 348 -6.57 -6.39 -9.79
C ARG A 348 -5.73 -6.36 -8.52
N ASP A 349 -5.64 -7.48 -7.83
CA ASP A 349 -4.87 -7.60 -6.58
C ASP A 349 -3.38 -7.37 -6.80
N LEU A 350 -2.79 -7.97 -7.85
CA LEU A 350 -1.38 -7.76 -8.21
C LEU A 350 -1.13 -6.31 -8.66
N THR A 351 -2.05 -5.73 -9.44
CA THR A 351 -1.94 -4.33 -9.87
C THR A 351 -1.98 -3.39 -8.68
N ASP A 352 -2.91 -3.60 -7.74
CA ASP A 352 -3.08 -2.76 -6.56
C ASP A 352 -1.85 -2.85 -5.63
N GLN A 353 -1.30 -4.06 -5.40
CA GLN A 353 -0.03 -4.24 -4.67
C GLN A 353 1.11 -3.46 -5.33
N ILE A 354 1.38 -3.70 -6.62
CA ILE A 354 2.49 -3.05 -7.32
C ILE A 354 2.32 -1.53 -7.30
N ARG A 355 1.10 -1.02 -7.55
CA ARG A 355 0.85 0.43 -7.54
C ARG A 355 1.09 1.03 -6.16
N ARG A 356 0.62 0.38 -5.10
CA ARG A 356 0.82 0.81 -3.70
C ARG A 356 2.31 0.86 -3.36
N ASP A 357 3.05 -0.17 -3.74
CA ASP A 357 4.37 -0.44 -3.16
C ASP A 357 5.57 -0.02 -4.02
N ARG A 358 5.37 0.25 -5.32
CA ARG A 358 6.45 0.55 -6.31
C ARG A 358 7.36 1.73 -6.01
N ASN A 359 7.02 2.57 -5.03
CA ASN A 359 7.83 3.72 -4.65
C ASN A 359 8.72 3.45 -3.41
N HIS A 360 8.59 2.29 -2.76
CA HIS A 360 9.43 1.90 -1.63
C HIS A 360 10.83 1.50 -2.12
N PRO A 361 11.92 2.23 -1.78
CA PRO A 361 13.27 1.83 -2.15
C PRO A 361 13.72 0.49 -1.57
N SER A 362 13.07 0.01 -0.49
CA SER A 362 13.33 -1.32 0.05
C SER A 362 12.98 -2.43 -0.95
N VAL A 363 11.87 -2.28 -1.69
CA VAL A 363 11.37 -3.34 -2.58
C VAL A 363 12.29 -3.51 -3.78
N PHE A 364 12.94 -4.67 -3.90
CA PHE A 364 13.92 -4.96 -4.97
C PHE A 364 13.52 -6.13 -5.86
N LEU A 365 12.54 -6.93 -5.43
CA LEU A 365 11.97 -8.04 -6.18
C LEU A 365 10.46 -8.11 -5.93
N TRP A 366 9.72 -8.48 -6.96
CA TRP A 366 8.31 -8.85 -6.89
C TRP A 366 8.19 -10.35 -7.10
N SER A 367 7.68 -11.08 -6.11
CA SER A 367 7.39 -12.51 -6.25
C SER A 367 5.94 -12.73 -6.61
N ILE A 368 5.72 -13.39 -7.74
CA ILE A 368 4.38 -13.67 -8.28
C ILE A 368 3.70 -14.88 -7.60
N GLY A 369 4.44 -15.67 -6.83
CA GLY A 369 3.93 -16.93 -6.30
C GLY A 369 4.94 -17.69 -5.44
N ASN A 370 4.46 -18.36 -4.40
CA ASN A 370 5.24 -19.32 -3.59
C ASN A 370 4.81 -20.76 -3.89
N GLU A 371 5.74 -21.64 -4.29
CA GLU A 371 5.51 -23.10 -4.42
C GLU A 371 4.16 -23.44 -5.06
N ILE A 372 3.90 -22.80 -6.20
CA ILE A 372 2.61 -22.85 -6.86
C ILE A 372 2.38 -24.25 -7.44
N ARG A 373 1.17 -24.81 -7.21
CA ARG A 373 0.83 -26.18 -7.56
C ARG A 373 0.77 -26.45 -9.07
N GLU A 374 0.57 -25.43 -9.88
CA GLU A 374 0.67 -25.48 -11.34
C GLU A 374 2.05 -25.98 -11.84
N GLN A 375 3.08 -25.96 -11.00
CA GLN A 375 4.39 -26.56 -11.30
C GLN A 375 4.41 -28.09 -11.18
N PHE A 376 3.55 -28.65 -10.32
CA PHE A 376 3.63 -30.06 -9.90
C PHE A 376 2.45 -30.89 -10.42
N ASP A 377 1.28 -30.28 -10.48
CA ASP A 377 0.07 -30.96 -10.91
C ASP A 377 -0.09 -30.78 -12.43
N SER A 378 -0.45 -31.85 -13.15
CA SER A 378 -0.83 -31.75 -14.56
C SER A 378 -1.99 -30.77 -14.76
N THR A 379 -1.89 -29.91 -15.78
CA THR A 379 -2.94 -28.96 -16.19
C THR A 379 -4.19 -29.64 -16.69
#